data_AF-A0A0G1G0H0-F1
#
_entry.id   AF-A0A0G1G0H0-F1
#
_cell.length_a   1.000
_cell.length_b   1.000
_cell.length_c   1.000
_cell.angle_alpha   90.00
_cell.angle_beta   90.00
_cell.angle_gamma   90.00
#
_symmetry.space_group_name_H-M   'P 1'
#
loop_
_entity.id
_entity.type
_entity.pdbx_description
1 polymer ?
#
loop_
_entity_poly.entity_id
_entity_poly.type
_entity_poly.pdbx_seq_one_letter_code
_entity_poly.pdbx_strand_id
1 'polypeptide(L)' 'MTPGYEVIDEWGPDHAKNFKVGVFLGGELIAEGEGISKQEAQQKAAEAALEKKGWNGK' A
#
# COMPACT_ATOMS: atom_id res chain seq x y z
N MET A 1 -6.17 -13.42 10.09
CA MET A 1 -6.32 -11.95 9.99
C MET A 1 -6.25 -11.57 8.53
N THR A 2 -7.22 -10.84 8.01
CA THR A 2 -7.25 -10.38 6.61
C THR A 2 -6.67 -8.98 6.51
N PRO A 3 -5.62 -8.73 5.69
CA PRO A 3 -5.13 -7.38 5.44
C PRO A 3 -6.18 -6.56 4.68
N GLY A 4 -6.47 -5.36 5.16
CA GLY A 4 -7.27 -4.35 4.46
C GLY A 4 -6.37 -3.44 3.64
N TYR A 5 -6.85 -3.01 2.47
CA TYR A 5 -6.16 -2.05 1.62
C TYR A 5 -7.08 -0.87 1.34
N GLU A 6 -6.57 0.34 1.50
CA GLU A 6 -7.33 1.57 1.26
C GLU A 6 -6.47 2.60 0.53
N VAL A 7 -7.08 3.34 -0.41
CA VAL A 7 -6.42 4.49 -1.04
C VAL A 7 -6.44 5.63 -0.05
N ILE A 8 -5.26 6.04 0.41
CA ILE A 8 -5.08 7.12 1.38
C ILE A 8 -5.06 8.46 0.67
N ASP A 9 -4.42 8.52 -0.51
CA ASP A 9 -4.25 9.77 -1.25
C ASP A 9 -4.18 9.49 -2.77
N GLU A 10 -4.65 10.46 -3.57
CA GLU A 10 -4.48 10.45 -5.01
C GLU A 10 -4.25 11.87 -5.53
N TRP A 11 -3.17 12.08 -6.29
CA TRP A 11 -2.75 13.39 -6.76
C TRP A 11 -2.14 13.34 -8.16
N GLY A 12 -1.99 14.50 -8.78
CA GLY A 12 -1.37 14.63 -10.10
C GLY A 12 -2.37 14.81 -11.25
N PRO A 13 -1.88 15.25 -12.43
CA PRO A 13 -2.71 15.50 -13.61
C PRO A 13 -3.26 14.20 -14.19
N ASP A 14 -4.32 14.28 -15.00
CA ASP A 14 -5.03 13.08 -15.51
C ASP A 14 -4.14 12.09 -16.27
N HIS A 15 -3.03 12.56 -16.85
CA HIS A 15 -2.06 11.75 -17.59
C HIS A 15 -0.92 11.20 -16.72
N ALA A 16 -0.82 11.64 -15.46
CA ALA A 16 0.21 11.24 -14.50
C ALA A 16 -0.38 11.27 -13.08
N LYS A 17 -1.45 10.52 -12.87
CA LYS A 17 -2.03 10.34 -11.53
C LYS A 17 -1.14 9.41 -10.72
N ASN A 18 -0.90 9.82 -9.49
CA ASN A 18 -0.26 9.05 -8.47
C ASN A 18 -1.30 8.64 -7.43
N PHE A 19 -1.12 7.45 -6.90
CA PHE A 19 -1.97 6.87 -5.87
C PHE A 19 -1.10 6.43 -4.71
N LYS A 20 -1.57 6.68 -3.49
CA LYS A 20 -1.02 6.15 -2.24
C LYS A 20 -2.02 5.19 -1.63
N VAL A 21 -1.58 3.97 -1.38
CA VAL A 21 -2.39 2.90 -0.79
C VAL A 21 -1.74 2.47 0.53
N GLY A 22 -2.54 2.32 1.57
CA GLY A 22 -2.12 1.78 2.87
C GLY A 22 -2.59 0.34 3.07
N VAL A 23 -1.75 -0.45 3.74
CA VAL A 23 -2.10 -1.78 4.27
C VAL A 23 -2.45 -1.66 5.74
N PHE A 24 -3.65 -2.07 6.09
CA PHE A 24 -4.15 -2.05 7.46
C PHE A 24 -4.31 -3.47 7.99
N LEU A 25 -3.77 -3.76 9.18
CA LEU A 25 -4.00 -5.02 9.88
C LEU A 25 -4.59 -4.71 11.25
N GLY A 26 -5.83 -5.15 11.49
CA GLY A 26 -6.51 -4.90 12.76
C GLY A 26 -6.81 -3.41 13.04
N GLY A 27 -6.94 -2.60 11.99
CA GLY A 27 -7.15 -1.14 12.10
C GLY A 27 -5.87 -0.33 12.25
N GLU A 28 -4.70 -0.97 12.32
CA GLU A 28 -3.42 -0.29 12.37
C GLU A 28 -2.80 -0.22 10.97
N LEU A 29 -2.32 0.97 10.59
CA LEU A 29 -1.57 1.17 9.35
C LEU A 29 -0.19 0.53 9.48
N ILE A 30 0.02 -0.55 8.71
CA ILE A 30 1.27 -1.29 8.74
C ILE A 30 2.27 -0.66 7.80
N ALA A 31 1.90 -0.48 6.53
CA ALA A 31 2.77 0.12 5.53
C ALA A 31 1.96 0.83 4.45
N GLU A 32 2.64 1.65 3.67
CA GLU A 32 2.06 2.45 2.59
C GLU A 32 2.91 2.25 1.33
N GLY A 33 2.27 2.37 0.17
CA GLY A 33 2.92 2.28 -1.13
C GLY A 33 2.35 3.29 -2.09
N GLU A 34 3.22 3.84 -2.94
CA GLU A 34 2.88 4.89 -3.90
C GLU A 34 3.18 4.41 -5.33
N GLY A 35 2.26 4.65 -6.26
CA GLY A 35 2.44 4.25 -7.64
C GLY A 35 1.58 5.03 -8.61
N ILE A 36 1.86 4.89 -9.91
CA ILE A 36 1.10 5.55 -10.98
C ILE A 36 -0.30 4.95 -11.20
N SER A 37 -0.64 3.91 -10.44
CA SER A 37 -1.92 3.20 -10.50
C SER A 37 -2.22 2.58 -9.14
N LYS A 38 -3.50 2.40 -8.83
CA LYS A 38 -3.95 1.79 -7.55
C LYS A 38 -3.33 0.41 -7.32
N GLN A 39 -3.20 -0.40 -8.38
CA GLN A 39 -2.59 -1.72 -8.31
C GLN A 39 -1.09 -1.67 -7.96
N GLU A 40 -0.33 -0.75 -8.58
CA GLU A 40 1.10 -0.58 -8.29
C GLU A 40 1.31 -0.06 -6.86
N ALA A 41 0.53 0.93 -6.44
CA ALA A 41 0.54 1.45 -5.08
C ALA A 41 0.23 0.35 -4.06
N GLN A 42 -0.78 -0.48 -4.33
CA GLN A 42 -1.15 -1.62 -3.49
C GLN A 42 -0.04 -2.67 -3.41
N GLN A 43 0.60 -3.00 -4.53
CA GLN A 43 1.69 -3.98 -4.57
C GLN A 43 2.87 -3.50 -3.73
N LYS A 44 3.29 -2.24 -3.90
CA LYS A 44 4.36 -1.64 -3.09
C LYS A 44 4.00 -1.58 -1.61
N ALA A 45 2.74 -1.27 -1.28
CA ALA A 45 2.26 -1.26 0.11
C ALA A 45 2.33 -2.66 0.73
N ALA A 46 1.97 -3.70 -0.04
CA ALA A 46 2.06 -5.10 0.39
C ALA A 46 3.52 -5.54 0.58
N GLU A 47 4.42 -5.20 -0.34
CA GLU A 47 5.86 -5.47 -0.23
C GLU A 47 6.44 -4.81 1.03
N ALA A 48 6.19 -3.52 1.23
CA ALA A 48 6.61 -2.81 2.42
C ALA A 48 6.01 -3.40 3.71
N ALA A 49 4.76 -3.87 3.68
CA ALA A 49 4.12 -4.54 4.82
C ALA A 49 4.79 -5.89 5.14
N LEU A 50 5.16 -6.67 4.12
CA LEU A 50 5.86 -7.94 4.27
C LEU A 50 7.25 -7.74 4.90
N GLU A 51 8.00 -6.74 4.42
CA GLU A 51 9.30 -6.36 4.98
C GLU A 51 9.17 -5.91 6.43
N LYS A 52 8.21 -5.03 6.73
CA LYS A 52 8.03 -4.46 8.08
C LYS A 52 7.53 -5.48 9.10
N LYS A 53 6.65 -6.40 8.70
CA LYS A 53 6.18 -7.49 9.58
C LYS A 53 7.21 -8.63 9.70
N GLY A 54 8.28 -8.63 8.90
CA GLY A 54 9.24 -9.73 8.88
C GLY A 54 8.62 -11.05 8.43
N TRP A 55 7.54 -11.01 7.63
CA TRP A 55 6.91 -12.21 7.05
C TRP A 55 7.72 -12.84 5.92
N ASN A 56 8.96 -12.37 5.75
CA ASN A 56 9.98 -13.09 5.01
C ASN A 56 10.34 -14.35 5.82
N GLY A 57 9.62 -15.43 5.55
CA GLY A 57 9.66 -16.68 6.31
C GLY A 57 11.08 -17.11 6.65
N LYS A 58 11.34 -17.25 7.95
CA LYS A 58 12.50 -17.96 8.48
C LYS A 58 12.03 -18.91 9.56
#